data_AF-A0A3D0HY62-F1
#
_entry.id   AF-A0A3D0HY62-F1
#
_cell.length_a   1.000
_cell.length_b   1.000
_cell.length_c   1.000
_cell.angle_alpha   90.00
_cell.angle_beta   90.00
_cell.angle_gamma   90.00
#
_symmetry.space_group_name_H-M   'P 1'
#
loop_
_entity.id
_entity.type
_entity.pdbx_description
1 polymer ?
#
loop_
_entity_poly.entity_id
_entity_poly.type
_entity_poly.pdbx_seq_one_letter_code
_entity_poly.pdbx_strand_id
1 'polypeptide(L)'
;MNNGRESLQEAVKRDCSNGQDCFNENGCNHEFYKNLPEDNPEIRRMGFETKCVHVSKCSHKYCDKYKWILDRAEHYSVKTGKTTDQILDVWEKDRTYWYMNYYQECNQPVLEGENIIFYDDWISALKARFGDDPKLWAFKCPACGNIQTIQDFLDHNIETPEKKVYFNCIGRYINGIGCNWSLGGLLKIHTCTVIKDAQPFPVFKMATIDESEERNKALTINL
;
A
#
# COMPACT_ATOMS: atom_id res chain seq x y z
N MET A 1 -24.21 7.17 9.79
CA MET A 1 -23.46 5.94 9.48
C MET A 1 -22.26 5.95 10.37
N ASN A 2 -22.02 4.88 11.11
CA ASN A 2 -20.81 4.75 11.92
C ASN A 2 -19.61 4.82 10.97
N ASN A 3 -18.61 5.63 11.32
CA ASN A 3 -17.37 5.83 10.57
C ASN A 3 -16.18 5.33 11.40
N GLY A 4 -15.02 5.21 10.76
CA GLY A 4 -13.78 4.83 11.43
C GLY A 4 -13.90 3.52 12.22
N ARG A 5 -13.41 3.56 13.46
CA ARG A 5 -13.30 2.38 14.34
C ARG A 5 -14.63 1.65 14.56
N GLU A 6 -15.73 2.38 14.70
CA GLU A 6 -17.04 1.80 14.95
C GLU A 6 -17.52 0.97 13.74
N SER A 7 -17.38 1.53 12.54
CA SER A 7 -17.74 0.84 11.28
C SER A 7 -16.96 -0.47 11.11
N LEU A 8 -15.65 -0.41 11.38
CA LEU A 8 -14.77 -1.58 11.35
C LEU A 8 -15.22 -2.63 12.39
N GLN A 9 -15.44 -2.21 13.63
CA GLN A 9 -15.83 -3.13 14.70
C GLN A 9 -17.18 -3.80 14.42
N GLU A 10 -18.15 -3.08 13.87
CA GLU A 10 -19.43 -3.65 13.46
C GLU A 10 -19.27 -4.68 12.34
N ALA A 11 -18.42 -4.40 11.35
CA ALA A 11 -18.13 -5.35 10.27
C ALA A 11 -17.51 -6.65 10.81
N VAL A 12 -16.56 -6.54 11.75
CA VAL A 12 -15.93 -7.70 12.39
C VAL A 12 -16.92 -8.46 13.26
N LYS A 13 -17.72 -7.77 14.09
CA LYS A 13 -18.75 -8.39 14.93
C LYS A 13 -19.76 -9.19 14.10
N ARG A 14 -20.23 -8.62 12.98
CA ARG A 14 -21.14 -9.31 12.05
C ARG A 14 -20.55 -10.60 11.49
N ASP A 15 -19.27 -10.60 11.13
CA ASP A 15 -18.61 -11.80 10.60
C ASP A 15 -18.34 -12.83 11.71
N CYS A 16 -18.05 -12.38 12.93
CA CYS A 16 -17.93 -13.25 14.11
C CYS A 16 -19.27 -13.90 14.50
N SER A 17 -20.38 -13.14 14.47
CA SER A 17 -21.72 -13.63 14.81
C SER A 17 -22.23 -14.67 13.82
N ASN A 18 -21.84 -14.56 12.54
CA ASN A 18 -22.15 -15.57 11.53
C ASN A 18 -21.42 -16.92 11.76
N GLY A 19 -20.36 -16.93 12.57
CA GLY A 19 -19.62 -18.14 12.93
C GLY A 19 -20.10 -18.76 14.25
N GLN A 20 -19.61 -18.23 15.37
CA GLN A 20 -19.89 -18.72 16.72
C GLN A 20 -19.91 -17.60 17.77
N ASP A 21 -20.13 -16.36 17.34
CA ASP A 21 -20.20 -15.17 18.21
C ASP A 21 -18.97 -15.00 19.13
N CYS A 22 -17.78 -15.16 18.54
CA CYS A 22 -16.50 -15.18 19.26
C CYS A 22 -15.70 -13.87 19.15
N PHE A 23 -16.39 -12.71 19.08
CA PHE A 23 -15.69 -11.43 18.96
C PHE A 23 -14.81 -11.16 20.21
N ASN A 24 -13.56 -10.81 19.97
CA ASN A 24 -12.62 -10.39 21.01
C ASN A 24 -11.71 -9.30 20.43
N GLU A 25 -11.63 -8.16 21.11
CA GLU A 25 -10.84 -7.01 20.66
C GLU A 25 -9.33 -7.26 20.67
N ASN A 26 -8.87 -8.20 21.50
CA ASN A 26 -7.46 -8.53 21.70
C ASN A 26 -7.00 -9.72 20.84
N GLY A 27 -7.77 -10.09 19.81
CA GLY A 27 -7.48 -11.25 18.96
C GLY A 27 -8.26 -12.50 19.36
N CYS A 28 -8.20 -13.52 18.51
CA CYS A 28 -8.91 -14.78 18.75
C CYS A 28 -8.33 -15.50 19.97
N ASN A 29 -9.21 -15.94 20.88
CA ASN A 29 -8.85 -16.59 22.13
C ASN A 29 -9.40 -18.02 22.25
N HIS A 30 -9.80 -18.65 21.14
CA HIS A 30 -10.35 -19.99 21.12
C HIS A 30 -9.54 -20.92 20.19
N GLU A 31 -9.67 -22.23 20.41
CA GLU A 31 -9.02 -23.25 19.59
C GLU A 31 -9.62 -23.26 18.17
N PHE A 32 -8.75 -23.29 17.14
CA PHE A 32 -9.16 -23.43 15.74
C PHE A 32 -8.96 -24.85 15.23
N TYR A 33 -7.87 -25.48 15.64
CA TYR A 33 -7.44 -26.77 15.16
C TYR A 33 -7.15 -27.68 16.32
N LYS A 34 -7.51 -28.95 16.18
CA LYS A 34 -7.23 -29.99 17.15
C LYS A 34 -6.66 -31.20 16.44
N ASN A 35 -5.66 -31.84 17.03
CA ASN A 35 -5.18 -33.13 16.58
C ASN A 35 -6.06 -34.23 17.18
N LEU A 36 -6.66 -35.03 16.31
CA LEU A 36 -7.46 -36.20 16.68
C LEU A 36 -6.83 -37.46 16.09
N PRO A 37 -7.11 -38.65 16.65
CA PRO A 37 -6.69 -39.91 16.05
C PRO A 37 -7.20 -40.02 14.60
N GLU A 38 -6.35 -40.55 13.71
CA GLU A 38 -6.75 -40.84 12.33
C GLU A 38 -7.77 -41.99 12.32
N ASP A 39 -8.91 -41.76 11.70
CA ASP A 39 -9.97 -42.76 11.56
C ASP A 39 -9.93 -43.45 10.20
N ASN A 40 -9.31 -42.84 9.18
CA ASN A 40 -9.15 -43.41 7.84
C ASN A 40 -8.11 -44.56 7.82
N PRO A 41 -8.51 -45.81 7.51
CA PRO A 41 -7.61 -46.96 7.50
C PRO A 41 -6.53 -46.93 6.42
N GLU A 42 -6.74 -46.24 5.30
CA GLU A 42 -5.73 -46.11 4.23
C GLU A 42 -4.63 -45.13 4.66
N ILE A 43 -5.02 -43.99 5.26
CA ILE A 43 -4.07 -42.98 5.75
C ILE A 43 -3.23 -43.55 6.91
N ARG A 44 -3.84 -44.35 7.80
CA ARG A 44 -3.10 -45.09 8.84
C ARG A 44 -2.09 -46.08 8.26
N ARG A 45 -2.44 -46.78 7.17
CA ARG A 45 -1.51 -47.66 6.45
C ARG A 45 -0.32 -46.92 5.84
N MET A 46 -0.47 -45.63 5.54
CA MET A 46 0.61 -44.75 5.09
C MET A 46 1.47 -44.20 6.24
N GLY A 47 1.19 -44.56 7.50
CA GLY A 47 1.98 -44.20 8.67
C GLY A 47 1.55 -42.93 9.40
N PHE A 48 0.38 -42.36 9.08
CA PHE A 48 -0.16 -41.20 9.79
C PHE A 48 -1.12 -41.63 10.90
N GLU A 49 -0.78 -41.31 12.15
CA GLU A 49 -1.55 -41.71 13.34
C GLU A 49 -2.60 -40.67 13.77
N THR A 50 -2.43 -39.41 13.35
CA THR A 50 -3.28 -38.28 13.76
C THR A 50 -3.68 -37.42 12.57
N LYS A 51 -4.87 -36.84 12.64
CA LYS A 51 -5.37 -35.81 11.72
C LYS A 51 -5.60 -34.48 12.41
N CYS A 52 -5.30 -33.40 11.71
CA CYS A 52 -5.65 -32.04 12.11
C CYS A 52 -7.08 -31.74 11.65
N VAL A 53 -7.97 -31.41 12.58
CA VAL A 53 -9.36 -31.01 12.27
C VAL A 53 -9.60 -29.57 12.68
N HIS A 54 -10.32 -28.83 11.83
CA HIS A 54 -10.82 -27.51 12.19
C HIS A 54 -12.03 -27.65 13.12
N VAL A 55 -11.91 -27.20 14.37
CA VAL A 55 -12.95 -27.33 15.42
C VAL A 55 -13.76 -26.06 15.62
N SER A 56 -13.26 -24.94 15.14
CA SER A 56 -13.91 -23.62 15.24
C SER A 56 -14.98 -23.44 14.16
N LYS A 57 -16.02 -22.65 14.44
CA LYS A 57 -16.91 -22.12 13.38
C LYS A 57 -16.46 -20.74 12.87
N CYS A 58 -15.50 -20.10 13.53
CA CYS A 58 -14.81 -18.93 12.99
C CYS A 58 -13.86 -19.39 11.87
N SER A 59 -14.04 -18.87 10.66
CA SER A 59 -13.34 -19.35 9.47
C SER A 59 -12.01 -18.65 9.19
N HIS A 60 -11.87 -17.36 9.52
CA HIS A 60 -10.73 -16.54 9.07
C HIS A 60 -10.09 -15.68 10.16
N LYS A 61 -10.21 -16.08 11.44
CA LYS A 61 -9.56 -15.36 12.55
C LYS A 61 -9.85 -13.84 12.53
N TYR A 62 -11.12 -13.47 12.39
CA TYR A 62 -11.53 -12.07 12.22
C TYR A 62 -11.04 -11.15 13.34
N CYS A 63 -10.99 -11.65 14.57
CA CYS A 63 -10.48 -10.92 15.73
C CYS A 63 -8.97 -10.67 15.62
N ASP A 64 -8.18 -11.61 15.11
CA ASP A 64 -6.74 -11.40 14.86
C ASP A 64 -6.53 -10.32 13.81
N LYS A 65 -7.35 -10.30 12.75
CA LYS A 65 -7.31 -9.22 11.76
C LYS A 65 -7.68 -7.88 12.40
N TYR A 66 -8.75 -7.82 13.19
CA TYR A 66 -9.15 -6.59 13.89
C TYR A 66 -8.03 -6.04 14.78
N LYS A 67 -7.41 -6.91 15.60
CA LYS A 67 -6.26 -6.53 16.42
C LYS A 67 -5.10 -6.01 15.57
N TRP A 68 -4.75 -6.73 14.50
CA TRP A 68 -3.70 -6.29 13.56
C TRP A 68 -3.99 -4.89 13.00
N ILE A 69 -5.24 -4.58 12.68
CA ILE A 69 -5.64 -3.25 12.16
C ILE A 69 -5.41 -2.17 13.24
N LEU A 70 -5.82 -2.44 14.48
CA LEU A 70 -5.63 -1.49 15.58
C LEU A 70 -4.16 -1.26 15.90
N ASP A 71 -3.37 -2.33 16.01
CA ASP A 71 -1.93 -2.25 16.24
C ASP A 71 -1.24 -1.47 15.11
N ARG A 72 -1.67 -1.69 13.85
CA ARG A 72 -1.13 -0.98 12.69
C ARG A 72 -1.53 0.49 12.69
N ALA A 73 -2.76 0.82 13.09
CA ALA A 73 -3.21 2.20 13.21
C ALA A 73 -2.44 2.94 14.33
N GLU A 74 -2.13 2.26 15.44
CA GLU A 74 -1.29 2.80 16.51
C GLU A 74 0.14 3.07 16.02
N HIS A 75 0.73 2.16 15.24
CA HIS A 75 2.03 2.39 14.59
C HIS A 75 2.03 3.66 13.73
N TYR A 76 0.98 3.85 12.92
CA TYR A 76 0.84 5.04 12.09
C TYR A 76 0.62 6.32 12.92
N SER A 77 -0.13 6.22 14.01
CA SER A 77 -0.37 7.31 14.96
C SER A 77 0.95 7.87 15.49
N VAL A 78 1.83 7.00 16.01
CA VAL A 78 3.16 7.39 16.51
C VAL A 78 4.00 8.08 15.43
N LYS A 79 3.93 7.61 14.19
CA LYS A 79 4.76 8.09 13.08
C LYS A 79 4.25 9.39 12.44
N THR A 80 2.93 9.61 12.44
CA THR A 80 2.29 10.76 11.77
C THR A 80 1.88 11.87 12.73
N GLY A 81 1.88 11.61 14.05
CA GLY A 81 1.36 12.52 15.06
C GLY A 81 -0.17 12.66 15.08
N LYS A 82 -0.90 11.83 14.30
CA LYS A 82 -2.36 11.74 14.31
C LYS A 82 -2.82 10.74 15.37
N THR A 83 -4.06 10.82 15.84
CA THR A 83 -4.62 9.81 16.75
C THR A 83 -5.00 8.54 15.99
N THR A 84 -5.04 7.39 16.68
CA THR A 84 -5.47 6.11 16.09
C THR A 84 -6.83 6.20 15.41
N ASP A 85 -7.79 6.93 16.00
CA ASP A 85 -9.11 7.11 15.41
C ASP A 85 -9.06 7.95 14.13
N GLN A 86 -8.22 9.00 14.08
CA GLN A 86 -8.01 9.76 12.84
C GLN A 86 -7.39 8.90 11.72
N ILE A 87 -6.48 7.99 12.06
CA ILE A 87 -5.92 7.03 11.09
C ILE A 87 -7.02 6.13 10.55
N LEU A 88 -7.82 5.54 11.44
CA LEU A 88 -8.91 4.64 11.08
C LEU A 88 -10.00 5.35 10.27
N ASP A 89 -10.31 6.62 10.59
CA ASP A 89 -11.26 7.43 9.80
C ASP A 89 -10.81 7.59 8.36
N VAL A 90 -9.53 7.86 8.13
CA VAL A 90 -8.98 7.97 6.77
C VAL A 90 -9.06 6.62 6.06
N TRP A 91 -8.62 5.54 6.71
CA TRP A 91 -8.63 4.22 6.09
C TRP A 91 -10.04 3.72 5.78
N GLU A 92 -11.00 3.91 6.69
CA GLU A 92 -12.39 3.48 6.51
C GLU A 92 -13.13 4.33 5.49
N LYS A 93 -12.77 5.62 5.33
CA LYS A 93 -13.34 6.47 4.27
C LYS A 93 -13.00 5.95 2.88
N ASP A 94 -11.79 5.43 2.68
CA ASP A 94 -11.32 4.89 1.40
C ASP A 94 -11.67 3.39 1.23
N ARG A 95 -12.11 2.70 2.29
CA ARG A 95 -12.48 1.30 2.25
C ARG A 95 -13.81 1.09 1.53
N THR A 96 -13.74 0.62 0.30
CA THR A 96 -14.91 0.34 -0.55
C THR A 96 -15.29 -1.15 -0.62
N TYR A 97 -14.52 -2.03 0.02
CA TYR A 97 -14.72 -3.48 -0.01
C TYR A 97 -14.43 -4.13 1.35
N TRP A 98 -14.53 -5.46 1.41
CA TRP A 98 -14.43 -6.22 2.65
C TRP A 98 -13.11 -5.99 3.38
N TYR A 99 -13.17 -5.73 4.69
CA TYR A 99 -12.04 -5.31 5.51
C TYR A 99 -10.90 -6.35 5.53
N MET A 100 -11.19 -7.66 5.45
CA MET A 100 -10.16 -8.70 5.38
C MET A 100 -9.24 -8.55 4.15
N ASN A 101 -9.79 -8.03 3.05
CA ASN A 101 -9.06 -7.79 1.81
C ASN A 101 -8.47 -6.38 1.76
N TYR A 102 -9.16 -5.38 2.33
CA TYR A 102 -8.68 -4.01 2.33
C TYR A 102 -7.47 -3.84 3.25
N TYR A 103 -7.53 -4.47 4.43
CA TYR A 103 -6.48 -4.38 5.44
C TYR A 103 -5.41 -5.44 5.24
N GLN A 104 -4.36 -5.05 4.55
CA GLN A 104 -3.25 -5.91 4.16
C GLN A 104 -1.93 -5.13 4.18
N GLU A 105 -0.81 -5.83 4.35
CA GLU A 105 0.53 -5.22 4.38
C GLU A 105 0.82 -4.34 3.15
N CYS A 106 0.26 -4.67 1.98
CA CYS A 106 0.44 -3.86 0.77
C CYS A 106 -0.30 -2.51 0.81
N ASN A 107 -1.41 -2.42 1.55
CA ASN A 107 -2.22 -1.21 1.67
C ASN A 107 -1.88 -0.41 2.93
N GLN A 108 -1.42 -1.06 4.01
CA GLN A 108 -0.97 -0.42 5.26
C GLN A 108 0.40 -0.98 5.71
N PRO A 109 1.49 -0.74 4.95
CA PRO A 109 2.82 -1.28 5.25
C PRO A 109 3.40 -0.71 6.54
N VAL A 110 4.38 -1.40 7.12
CA VAL A 110 5.12 -0.89 8.28
C VAL A 110 5.95 0.32 7.84
N LEU A 111 5.85 1.42 8.59
CA LEU A 111 6.61 2.66 8.35
C LEU A 111 8.03 2.61 8.92
N GLU A 112 8.84 1.63 8.50
CA GLU A 112 10.23 1.40 8.97
C GLU A 112 11.28 1.31 7.85
N GLY A 113 10.87 1.43 6.57
CA GLY A 113 11.80 1.36 5.45
C GLY A 113 12.46 2.70 5.10
N GLU A 114 13.74 2.68 4.69
CA GLU A 114 14.49 3.83 4.15
C GLU A 114 13.83 4.48 2.92
N ASN A 115 12.91 3.74 2.29
CA ASN A 115 12.19 4.13 1.09
C ASN A 115 10.83 4.77 1.37
N ILE A 116 10.52 5.09 2.63
CA ILE A 116 9.26 5.72 3.04
C ILE A 116 9.55 7.17 3.43
N ILE A 117 8.83 8.11 2.82
CA ILE A 117 8.96 9.54 3.06
C ILE A 117 7.58 10.18 3.30
N PHE A 118 7.47 11.10 4.24
CA PHE A 118 6.21 11.83 4.46
C PHE A 118 6.03 12.89 3.38
N TYR A 119 4.77 13.18 3.04
CA TYR A 119 4.44 14.09 1.94
C TYR A 119 5.12 15.46 2.06
N ASP A 120 5.13 16.07 3.24
CA ASP A 120 5.73 17.39 3.44
C ASP A 120 7.26 17.36 3.28
N ASP A 121 7.91 16.30 3.77
CA ASP A 121 9.34 16.07 3.56
C ASP A 121 9.66 15.79 2.09
N TRP A 122 8.79 15.06 1.40
CA TRP A 122 8.93 14.76 -0.02
C TRP A 122 8.81 16.03 -0.87
N ILE A 123 7.83 16.90 -0.57
CA ILE A 123 7.69 18.21 -1.21
C ILE A 123 8.91 19.09 -0.90
N SER A 124 9.38 19.11 0.36
CA SER A 124 10.56 19.88 0.74
C SER A 124 11.81 19.40 0.01
N ALA A 125 11.99 18.08 -0.14
CA ALA A 125 13.10 17.49 -0.89
C ALA A 125 13.03 17.83 -2.38
N LEU A 126 11.85 17.81 -2.98
CA LEU A 126 11.63 18.23 -4.38
C LEU A 126 12.00 19.70 -4.58
N LYS A 127 11.54 20.59 -3.69
CA LYS A 127 11.88 22.02 -3.73
C LYS A 127 13.37 22.27 -3.55
N ALA A 128 13.99 21.62 -2.57
CA ALA A 128 15.42 21.75 -2.32
C ALA A 128 16.26 21.27 -3.52
N ARG A 129 15.78 20.28 -4.27
CA ARG A 129 16.51 19.68 -5.39
C ARG A 129 16.31 20.41 -6.72
N PHE A 130 15.08 20.85 -7.01
CA PHE A 130 14.69 21.34 -8.34
C PHE A 130 14.11 22.76 -8.32
N GLY A 131 14.01 23.39 -7.16
CA GLY A 131 13.38 24.69 -6.98
C GLY A 131 11.87 24.63 -6.78
N ASP A 132 11.26 25.82 -6.64
CA ASP A 132 9.84 25.94 -6.29
C ASP A 132 8.87 25.62 -7.44
N ASP A 133 9.33 25.62 -8.69
CA ASP A 133 8.47 25.32 -9.85
C ASP A 133 8.27 23.79 -10.01
N PRO A 134 7.06 23.25 -9.77
CA PRO A 134 6.79 21.83 -9.90
C PRO A 134 6.97 21.30 -11.32
N LYS A 135 6.91 22.18 -12.34
CA LYS A 135 7.13 21.80 -13.75
C LYS A 135 8.52 21.22 -13.99
N LEU A 136 9.48 21.57 -13.13
CA LEU A 136 10.87 21.14 -13.21
C LEU A 136 11.17 19.92 -12.32
N TRP A 137 10.22 19.48 -11.50
CA TRP A 137 10.42 18.34 -10.62
C TRP A 137 10.55 17.04 -11.41
N ALA A 138 11.71 16.39 -11.28
CA ALA A 138 12.11 15.28 -12.12
C ALA A 138 12.03 13.93 -11.38
N PHE A 139 11.51 12.92 -12.07
CA PHE A 139 11.29 11.57 -11.54
C PHE A 139 11.87 10.51 -12.47
N LYS A 140 12.42 9.45 -11.90
CA LYS A 140 13.06 8.34 -12.64
C LYS A 140 12.15 7.11 -12.69
N CYS A 141 11.80 6.69 -13.90
CA CYS A 141 11.05 5.47 -14.12
C CYS A 141 11.86 4.24 -13.64
N PRO A 142 11.32 3.40 -12.74
CA PRO A 142 12.05 2.25 -12.20
C PRO A 142 12.24 1.12 -13.21
N ALA A 143 11.45 1.09 -14.30
CA ALA A 143 11.54 0.03 -15.31
C ALA A 143 12.58 0.31 -16.40
N CYS A 144 12.60 1.55 -16.94
CA CYS A 144 13.45 1.90 -18.08
C CYS A 144 14.49 3.00 -17.77
N GLY A 145 14.44 3.61 -16.58
CA GLY A 145 15.35 4.68 -16.20
C GLY A 145 15.04 6.07 -16.78
N ASN A 146 13.99 6.21 -17.61
CA ASN A 146 13.61 7.51 -18.19
C ASN A 146 13.38 8.56 -17.09
N ILE A 147 14.01 9.73 -17.24
CA ILE A 147 13.81 10.90 -16.39
C ILE A 147 12.72 11.77 -17.00
N GLN A 148 11.72 12.10 -16.22
CA GLN A 148 10.55 12.85 -16.69
C GLN A 148 10.10 13.92 -15.68
N THR A 149 9.57 15.03 -16.18
CA THR A 149 9.02 16.13 -15.39
C THR A 149 7.57 16.42 -15.75
N ILE A 150 6.90 17.25 -14.96
CA ILE A 150 5.54 17.71 -15.27
C ILE A 150 5.51 18.46 -16.60
N GLN A 151 6.56 19.23 -16.93
CA GLN A 151 6.66 19.94 -18.20
C GLN A 151 6.60 19.00 -19.41
N ASP A 152 7.29 17.85 -19.37
CA ASP A 152 7.26 16.87 -20.47
C ASP A 152 5.84 16.41 -20.79
N PHE A 153 5.01 16.23 -19.75
CA PHE A 153 3.61 15.83 -19.94
C PHE A 153 2.75 16.97 -20.49
N LEU A 154 3.03 18.21 -20.07
CA LEU A 154 2.34 19.41 -20.58
C LEU A 154 2.65 19.66 -22.06
N ASP A 155 3.92 19.51 -22.45
CA ASP A 155 4.36 19.69 -23.84
C ASP A 155 3.68 18.70 -24.80
N HIS A 156 3.27 17.54 -24.28
CA HIS A 156 2.52 16.51 -24.99
C HIS A 156 0.99 16.55 -24.74
N ASN A 157 0.46 17.62 -24.15
CA ASN A 157 -0.97 17.80 -23.85
C ASN A 157 -1.59 16.67 -23.02
N ILE A 158 -0.83 16.05 -22.12
CA ILE A 158 -1.31 14.97 -21.26
C ILE A 158 -1.99 15.59 -20.03
N GLU A 159 -3.27 15.28 -19.83
CA GLU A 159 -4.05 15.79 -18.70
C GLU A 159 -3.54 15.29 -17.34
N THR A 160 -3.76 16.06 -16.26
CA THR A 160 -3.37 15.70 -14.87
C THR A 160 -1.91 15.28 -14.71
N PRO A 161 -0.94 16.00 -15.30
CA PRO A 161 0.47 15.62 -15.27
C PRO A 161 1.02 15.49 -13.84
N GLU A 162 0.51 16.30 -12.91
CA GLU A 162 0.88 16.31 -11.50
C GLU A 162 0.56 15.01 -10.77
N LYS A 163 -0.39 14.21 -11.26
CA LYS A 163 -0.73 12.89 -10.69
C LYS A 163 -0.05 11.74 -11.44
N LYS A 164 0.43 11.98 -12.66
CA LYS A 164 0.96 10.96 -13.56
C LYS A 164 2.49 10.89 -13.54
N VAL A 165 3.18 12.03 -13.40
CA VAL A 165 4.64 12.15 -13.58
C VAL A 165 5.45 11.22 -12.67
N TYR A 166 4.98 10.93 -11.46
CA TYR A 166 5.67 10.06 -10.52
C TYR A 166 5.08 8.64 -10.47
N PHE A 167 4.09 8.32 -11.31
CA PHE A 167 3.34 7.05 -11.23
C PHE A 167 3.33 6.28 -12.55
N ASN A 168 3.31 7.00 -13.67
CA ASN A 168 3.29 6.47 -15.03
C ASN A 168 4.53 6.96 -15.77
N CYS A 169 5.23 6.07 -16.47
CA CYS A 169 6.23 6.50 -17.43
C CYS A 169 5.53 7.21 -18.59
N ILE A 170 6.08 8.32 -19.08
CA ILE A 170 5.51 9.09 -20.20
C ILE A 170 5.33 8.24 -21.45
N GLY A 171 6.16 7.20 -21.62
CA GLY A 171 6.08 6.22 -22.70
C GLY A 171 4.79 5.41 -22.75
N ARG A 172 3.98 5.44 -21.67
CA ARG A 172 2.61 4.93 -21.66
C ARG A 172 1.66 5.74 -22.55
N TYR A 173 1.99 7.00 -22.78
CA TYR A 173 1.19 7.94 -23.56
C TYR A 173 1.84 8.25 -24.90
N ILE A 174 3.18 8.29 -24.97
CA ILE A 174 3.95 8.70 -26.15
C ILE A 174 4.93 7.59 -26.55
N ASN A 175 4.73 7.01 -27.73
CA ASN A 175 5.66 6.01 -28.25
C ASN A 175 7.04 6.62 -28.53
N GLY A 176 8.10 5.88 -28.19
CA GLY A 176 9.49 6.31 -28.44
C GLY A 176 10.15 7.11 -27.31
N ILE A 177 9.42 7.48 -26.26
CA ILE A 177 9.96 8.19 -25.09
C ILE A 177 9.75 7.34 -23.83
N GLY A 178 10.79 6.63 -23.38
CA GLY A 178 10.70 5.74 -22.21
C GLY A 178 9.97 4.41 -22.51
N CYS A 179 9.10 3.95 -21.60
CA CYS A 179 8.40 2.66 -21.71
C CYS A 179 6.94 2.72 -21.22
N ASN A 180 6.18 1.64 -21.40
CA ASN A 180 4.76 1.58 -21.01
C ASN A 180 4.52 1.25 -19.51
N TRP A 181 5.44 1.62 -18.62
CA TRP A 181 5.37 1.24 -17.20
C TRP A 181 4.40 2.09 -16.37
N SER A 182 3.73 1.47 -15.39
CA SER A 182 2.88 2.14 -14.38
C SER A 182 2.96 1.42 -13.03
N LEU A 183 2.95 2.17 -11.93
CA LEU A 183 2.90 1.61 -10.57
C LEU A 183 1.54 0.97 -10.21
N GLY A 184 0.52 1.17 -11.04
CA GLY A 184 -0.78 0.52 -10.93
C GLY A 184 -0.78 -0.95 -11.36
N GLY A 185 0.29 -1.43 -11.99
CA GLY A 185 0.42 -2.81 -12.46
C GLY A 185 0.62 -3.85 -11.35
N LEU A 186 0.66 -5.12 -11.77
CA LEU A 186 0.83 -6.29 -10.89
C LEU A 186 2.21 -6.30 -10.21
N LEU A 187 3.29 -6.02 -10.93
CA LEU A 187 4.63 -6.03 -10.34
C LEU A 187 4.91 -4.71 -9.63
N LYS A 188 5.37 -4.80 -8.39
CA LYS A 188 5.70 -3.66 -7.54
C LYS A 188 7.22 -3.50 -7.44
N ILE A 189 7.83 -2.94 -8.49
CA ILE A 189 9.29 -2.66 -8.53
C ILE A 189 9.65 -1.25 -8.05
N HIS A 190 8.69 -0.51 -7.48
CA HIS A 190 8.99 0.79 -6.91
C HIS A 190 9.86 0.63 -5.67
N THR A 191 10.66 1.66 -5.42
CA THR A 191 11.56 1.73 -4.26
C THR A 191 11.34 3.02 -3.50
N CYS A 192 10.17 3.66 -3.65
CA CYS A 192 9.80 4.87 -2.92
C CYS A 192 8.30 4.87 -2.68
N THR A 193 7.91 5.13 -1.44
CA THR A 193 6.51 5.26 -1.00
C THR A 193 6.36 6.56 -0.25
N VAL A 194 5.39 7.37 -0.67
CA VAL A 194 5.05 8.62 0.02
C VAL A 194 3.84 8.37 0.91
N ILE A 195 3.91 8.87 2.14
CA ILE A 195 2.77 8.85 3.07
C ILE A 195 2.12 10.24 3.10
N LYS A 196 0.86 10.32 2.67
CA LYS A 196 0.05 11.54 2.79
C LYS A 196 -1.21 11.20 3.57
N ASP A 197 -1.46 11.92 4.66
CA ASP A 197 -2.63 11.71 5.51
C ASP A 197 -2.84 10.25 5.92
N ALA A 198 -1.78 9.54 6.30
CA ALA A 198 -1.81 8.11 6.65
C ALA A 198 -2.15 7.14 5.50
N GLN A 199 -2.24 7.62 4.27
CA GLN A 199 -2.34 6.80 3.08
C GLN A 199 -0.98 6.65 2.40
N PRO A 200 -0.48 5.42 2.23
CA PRO A 200 0.71 5.15 1.45
C PRO A 200 0.36 5.15 -0.04
N PHE A 201 1.17 5.81 -0.86
CA PHE A 201 1.10 5.62 -2.31
C PHE A 201 2.50 5.49 -2.91
N PRO A 202 2.68 4.53 -3.83
CA PRO A 202 3.96 4.28 -4.45
C PRO A 202 4.27 5.41 -5.44
N VAL A 203 5.54 5.82 -5.48
CA VAL A 203 6.03 6.83 -6.41
C VAL A 203 7.34 6.39 -7.06
N PHE A 204 7.64 6.96 -8.22
CA PHE A 204 8.96 6.94 -8.81
C PHE A 204 9.94 7.71 -7.91
N LYS A 205 11.20 7.28 -7.91
CA LYS A 205 12.24 8.02 -7.20
C LYS A 205 12.42 9.39 -7.83
N MET A 206 12.67 10.40 -6.99
CA MET A 206 13.16 11.70 -7.45
C MET A 206 14.49 11.47 -8.18
N ALA A 207 14.63 12.03 -9.38
CA ALA A 207 15.92 12.03 -10.08
C ALA A 207 16.98 12.77 -9.25
N THR A 208 18.25 12.50 -9.49
CA THR A 208 19.34 13.35 -9.01
C THR A 208 19.40 14.66 -9.80
N ILE A 209 20.13 15.65 -9.28
CA ILE A 209 20.35 16.92 -10.00
C ILE A 209 21.09 16.64 -11.30
N ASP A 210 22.17 15.86 -11.24
CA ASP A 210 22.98 15.49 -12.41
C ASP A 210 22.14 14.80 -13.50
N GLU A 211 21.31 13.81 -13.13
CA GLU A 211 20.41 13.14 -14.09
C GLU A 211 19.42 14.12 -14.75
N SER A 212 18.91 15.09 -13.99
CA SER A 212 18.00 16.11 -14.51
C SER A 212 18.71 17.08 -15.46
N GLU A 213 19.92 17.50 -15.12
CA GLU A 213 20.74 18.39 -15.96
C GLU A 213 21.20 17.70 -17.25
N GLU A 214 21.63 16.44 -17.17
CA GLU A 214 22.01 15.63 -18.33
C GLU A 214 20.84 15.47 -19.31
N ARG A 215 19.64 15.20 -18.78
CA ARG A 215 18.41 15.18 -19.58
C ARG A 215 18.18 16.52 -20.29
N ASN A 216 18.26 17.64 -19.57
CA ASN A 216 18.02 18.97 -20.14
C ASN A 216 19.01 19.31 -21.27
N LYS A 217 20.29 18.94 -21.10
CA LYS A 217 21.32 19.07 -22.14
C LYS A 217 20.96 18.23 -23.37
N ALA A 218 20.57 16.97 -23.19
CA ALA A 218 20.18 16.09 -24.28
C ALA A 218 18.96 16.61 -25.06
N LEU A 219 17.98 17.23 -24.40
CA LEU A 219 16.83 17.84 -25.06
C LEU A 219 17.22 19.06 -25.91
N THR A 220 18.18 19.86 -25.43
CA THR A 220 18.61 21.09 -26.11
C THR A 220 19.45 20.80 -27.36
N ILE A 221 20.20 19.68 -27.37
CA ILE A 221 21.01 19.26 -28.53
C ILE A 221 20.15 18.75 -29.69
N ASN A 222 18.92 18.31 -29.42
CA ASN A 222 18.00 17.75 -30.42
C ASN A 222 16.98 18.77 -30.96
N LEU A 223 17.10 20.05 -30.57
CA LEU A 223 16.32 21.18 -31.10
C LEU A 223 17.14 21.96 -32.14
#